data_AF-A0A8X6V061-F1
#
_entry.id   AF-A0A8X6V061-F1
#
_cell.length_a   1.000
_cell.length_b   1.000
_cell.length_c   1.000
_cell.angle_alpha   90.00
_cell.angle_beta   90.00
_cell.angle_gamma   90.00
#
_symmetry.space_group_name_H-M   'P 1'
#
loop_
_entity.id
_entity.type
_entity.pdbx_description
1 polymer ?
#
loop_
_entity_poly.entity_id
_entity_poly.type
_entity_poly.pdbx_seq_one_letter_code
_entity_poly.pdbx_strand_id
1 'polypeptide(L)'
;MTGHIYRDVILEQHIHLFRDAKGAEFLFMDDNARPHRANIVDECFQSEDITPRQHPPTCLPELWRALLDEWCNIPQDQTDSLILRMPRRCKACIVSSGRHTPYQPSY
;
A
#
# COMPACT_ATOMS: atom_id res chain seq x y z
N MET A 1 5.53 6.95 19.03
CA MET A 1 5.73 5.80 18.14
C MET A 1 7.22 5.52 18.01
N THR A 2 7.66 4.26 18.00
CA THR A 2 9.07 3.85 17.82
C THR A 2 9.22 3.09 16.49
N GLY A 3 10.45 2.88 16.00
CA GLY A 3 10.67 2.14 14.75
C GLY A 3 10.14 0.70 14.77
N HIS A 4 10.21 0.03 15.93
CA HIS A 4 9.62 -1.30 16.11
C HIS A 4 8.09 -1.28 15.95
N ILE A 5 7.41 -0.32 16.58
CA ILE A 5 5.96 -0.18 16.46
C ILE A 5 5.55 0.14 15.01
N TYR A 6 6.35 0.95 14.31
CA TYR A 6 6.10 1.27 12.90
C TYR A 6 6.24 0.03 12.01
N ARG A 7 7.31 -0.76 12.17
CA ARG A 7 7.49 -2.03 11.47
C ARG A 7 6.33 -2.99 11.72
N ASP A 8 6.05 -3.32 12.98
CA ASP A 8 5.12 -4.40 13.35
C ASP A 8 3.66 -4.07 13.02
N VAL A 9 3.28 -2.81 13.18
CA VAL A 9 1.86 -2.39 13.09
C VAL A 9 1.55 -1.78 11.73
N ILE A 10 2.50 -1.13 11.07
CA ILE A 10 2.26 -0.46 9.79
C ILE A 10 2.80 -1.28 8.63
N LEU A 11 4.08 -1.62 8.64
CA LEU A 11 4.70 -2.30 7.50
C LEU A 11 4.20 -3.74 7.40
N GLU A 12 4.53 -4.60 8.36
CA GLU A 12 4.23 -6.04 8.30
C GLU A 12 2.73 -6.35 8.19
N GLN A 13 1.87 -5.55 8.82
CA GLN A 13 0.43 -5.82 8.80
C GLN A 13 -0.30 -5.29 7.57
N HIS A 14 0.12 -4.14 7.03
CA HIS A 14 -0.68 -3.43 6.02
C HIS A 14 -0.02 -3.38 4.65
N ILE A 15 1.31 -3.42 4.55
CA ILE A 15 1.99 -3.11 3.29
C ILE A 15 1.81 -4.19 2.22
N HIS A 16 1.72 -5.46 2.61
CA HIS A 16 1.51 -6.58 1.68
C HIS A 16 0.22 -6.43 0.89
N LEU A 17 -0.84 -5.94 1.55
CA LEU A 17 -2.15 -5.79 0.92
C LEU A 17 -2.12 -4.78 -0.23
N PHE A 18 -1.32 -3.71 -0.09
CA PHE A 18 -1.16 -2.70 -1.13
C PHE A 18 -0.13 -3.10 -2.19
N ARG A 19 0.98 -3.73 -1.78
CA ARG A 19 1.98 -4.28 -2.69
C ARG A 19 1.36 -5.30 -3.64
N ASP A 20 0.64 -6.28 -3.11
CA ASP A 20 0.06 -7.36 -3.93
C ASP A 20 -1.01 -6.84 -4.90
N ALA A 21 -1.66 -5.72 -4.56
CA ALA A 21 -2.62 -5.05 -5.44
C ALA A 21 -1.95 -4.23 -6.55
N LYS A 22 -0.81 -3.58 -6.26
CA LYS A 22 -0.08 -2.70 -7.19
C LYS A 22 1.01 -3.41 -8.00
N GLY A 23 1.51 -4.55 -7.53
CA GLY A 23 2.57 -5.32 -8.18
C GLY A 23 3.88 -4.53 -8.27
N ALA A 24 4.59 -4.70 -9.39
CA ALA A 24 5.91 -4.09 -9.61
C ALA A 24 5.93 -2.55 -9.65
N GLU A 25 4.76 -1.91 -9.71
CA GLU A 25 4.62 -0.44 -9.65
C GLU A 25 4.43 0.09 -8.22
N PHE A 26 4.43 -0.80 -7.21
CA PHE A 26 4.26 -0.40 -5.82
C PHE A 26 5.45 0.44 -5.34
N LEU A 27 5.19 1.71 -5.07
CA LEU A 27 6.15 2.66 -4.50
C LEU A 27 5.69 3.08 -3.11
N PHE A 28 6.52 2.83 -2.09
CA PHE A 28 6.19 3.23 -0.72
C PHE A 28 6.64 4.67 -0.43
N MET A 29 5.79 5.43 0.26
CA MET A 29 6.06 6.82 0.64
C MET A 29 5.60 7.09 2.07
N ASP A 30 6.49 7.69 2.86
CA ASP A 30 6.26 8.17 4.22
C ASP A 30 6.96 9.51 4.44
N ASP A 31 6.79 10.09 5.64
CA ASP A 31 7.55 11.26 6.07
C ASP A 31 8.89 10.85 6.73
N ASN A 32 9.76 11.84 6.95
CA ASN A 32 11.08 11.61 7.56
C ASN A 32 11.05 11.54 9.10
N ALA A 33 9.94 11.15 9.72
CA ALA A 33 9.90 10.99 11.17
C ALA A 33 10.95 9.97 11.63
N ARG A 34 11.59 10.23 12.78
CA ARG A 34 12.67 9.37 13.33
C ARG A 34 12.34 7.86 13.35
N PRO A 35 11.11 7.43 13.69
CA PRO A 35 10.74 6.01 13.63
C PRO A 35 10.83 5.38 12.25
N HIS A 36 10.52 6.13 11.18
CA HIS A 36 10.49 5.64 9.79
C HIS A 36 11.89 5.51 9.19
N ARG A 37 12.87 6.23 9.77
CA ARG A 37 14.28 6.22 9.36
C ARG A 37 15.16 5.42 10.32
N ALA A 38 14.57 4.57 11.14
CA ALA A 38 15.32 3.67 12.02
C ALA A 38 15.84 2.48 11.21
N ASN A 39 17.05 1.99 11.50
CA ASN A 39 17.66 0.86 10.76
C ASN A 39 16.74 -0.37 10.63
N ILE A 40 15.92 -0.64 11.66
CA ILE A 40 14.97 -1.76 11.66
C ILE A 40 13.89 -1.65 10.57
N VAL A 41 13.60 -0.44 10.12
CA VAL A 41 12.67 -0.15 9.02
C VAL A 41 13.35 -0.38 7.67
N ASP A 42 14.62 0.03 7.54
CA ASP A 42 15.40 -0.23 6.32
C ASP A 42 15.61 -1.74 6.10
N GLU A 43 15.87 -2.49 7.18
CA GLU A 43 15.95 -3.96 7.16
C GLU A 43 14.62 -4.58 6.70
N CYS A 44 13.49 -4.05 7.18
CA CYS A 44 12.16 -4.51 6.76
C CYS A 44 11.88 -4.22 5.29
N PHE A 45 12.25 -3.04 4.79
CA PHE A 45 12.09 -2.73 3.36
C PHE A 45 12.88 -3.68 2.47
N GLN A 46 14.10 -4.04 2.87
CA GLN A 46 14.91 -5.02 2.15
C GLN A 46 14.31 -6.42 2.19
N SER A 47 13.83 -6.89 3.35
CA SER A 47 13.24 -8.23 3.48
C SER A 47 11.93 -8.38 2.73
N GLU A 48 11.17 -7.29 2.58
CA GLU A 48 9.84 -7.30 1.98
C GLU A 48 9.80 -6.84 0.52
N ASP A 49 10.98 -6.59 -0.08
CA ASP A 49 11.15 -6.06 -1.44
C ASP A 49 10.36 -4.75 -1.65
N ILE A 50 10.36 -3.91 -0.63
CA ILE A 50 9.70 -2.60 -0.67
C ILE A 50 10.71 -1.61 -1.20
N THR A 51 10.37 -0.97 -2.32
CA THR A 51 11.14 0.16 -2.84
C THR A 51 10.60 1.45 -2.23
N PRO A 52 11.29 2.09 -1.27
CA PRO A 52 10.93 3.42 -0.81
C PRO A 52 11.28 4.47 -1.87
N ARG A 53 10.56 5.59 -1.87
CA ARG A 53 10.91 6.73 -2.72
C ARG A 53 12.33 7.22 -2.44
N GLN A 54 13.15 7.35 -3.49
CA GLN A 54 14.54 7.82 -3.39
C GLN A 54 14.67 9.25 -2.83
N HIS A 55 13.67 10.10 -3.09
CA HIS A 55 13.59 11.47 -2.56
C HIS A 55 12.33 11.59 -1.69
N PRO A 56 12.40 11.17 -0.42
CA PRO A 56 11.27 11.28 0.47
C PRO A 56 10.99 12.77 0.78
N PRO A 57 9.71 13.17 0.82
CA PRO A 57 9.35 14.54 1.15
C PRO A 57 9.85 14.91 2.55
N THR A 58 10.52 16.05 2.66
CA THR A 58 11.13 16.52 3.90
C THR A 58 10.23 17.50 4.66
N CYS A 59 9.17 17.99 4.00
CA CYS A 59 8.20 18.91 4.57
C CYS A 59 6.78 18.67 4.02
N LEU A 60 5.78 19.21 4.72
CA LEU A 60 4.37 19.02 4.36
C LEU A 60 4.01 19.47 2.92
N PRO A 61 4.52 20.60 2.39
CA PRO A 61 4.28 20.97 0.99
C PRO A 61 4.85 19.98 -0.02
N GLU A 62 6.03 19.41 0.23
CA GLU A 62 6.62 18.38 -0.62
C GLU A 62 5.79 17.10 -0.58
N LEU A 63 5.32 16.71 0.61
CA LEU A 63 4.44 15.56 0.78
C LEU A 63 3.13 15.74 -0.01
N TRP A 64 2.51 16.91 0.08
CA TRP A 64 1.29 17.21 -0.66
C TRP A 64 1.48 17.09 -2.18
N ARG A 65 2.59 17.62 -2.71
CA ARG A 65 2.92 17.52 -4.14
C ARG A 65 3.14 16.07 -4.56
N ALA A 66 3.90 15.31 -3.77
CA ALA A 66 4.15 13.90 -4.05
C ALA A 66 2.85 13.07 -4.03
N LEU A 67 1.93 13.34 -3.11
CA LEU A 67 0.61 12.71 -3.08
C LEU A 67 -0.24 13.04 -4.32
N LEU A 68 -0.22 14.29 -4.77
CA LEU A 68 -0.91 14.70 -5.99
C LEU A 68 -0.32 14.04 -7.24
N ASP A 69 1.01 13.97 -7.34
CA ASP A 69 1.69 13.31 -8.46
C ASP A 69 1.32 11.82 -8.53
N GLU A 70 1.37 11.11 -7.39
CA GLU A 70 0.97 9.70 -7.33
C GLU A 70 -0.52 9.51 -7.65
N TRP A 71 -1.40 10.38 -7.15
CA TRP A 71 -2.83 10.34 -7.45
C TRP A 71 -3.08 10.47 -8.96
N CYS A 72 -2.40 11.39 -9.63
CA CYS A 72 -2.48 11.56 -11.08
C CYS A 72 -1.92 10.36 -11.86
N ASN A 73 -0.96 9.64 -11.28
CA ASN A 73 -0.35 8.45 -11.88
C ASN A 73 -1.14 7.15 -11.65
N ILE A 74 -2.20 7.16 -10.84
CA ILE A 74 -3.04 5.96 -10.65
C ILE A 74 -3.66 5.57 -12.00
N PRO A 75 -3.34 4.39 -12.55
CA PRO A 75 -3.88 3.95 -13.81
C PRO A 75 -5.40 3.81 -13.73
N GLN A 76 -6.14 4.45 -14.65
CA GLN A 76 -7.61 4.41 -14.65
C GLN A 76 -8.14 3.00 -14.93
N ASP A 77 -7.44 2.21 -15.73
CA ASP A 77 -7.77 0.81 -16.03
C ASP A 77 -7.71 -0.10 -14.79
N GLN A 78 -6.80 0.18 -13.84
CA GLN A 78 -6.80 -0.49 -12.52
C GLN A 78 -8.06 -0.14 -11.74
N THR A 79 -8.46 1.13 -11.73
CA THR A 79 -9.69 1.59 -11.05
C THR A 79 -10.93 0.98 -11.68
N ASP A 80 -11.03 1.02 -13.00
CA ASP A 80 -12.12 0.44 -13.77
C ASP A 80 -12.20 -1.07 -13.55
N SER A 81 -11.06 -1.77 -13.54
CA SER A 81 -11.00 -3.20 -13.23
C SER A 81 -11.55 -3.51 -11.84
N LEU A 82 -11.26 -2.69 -10.83
CA LEU A 82 -11.80 -2.86 -9.48
C LEU A 82 -13.33 -2.67 -9.45
N ILE A 83 -13.84 -1.66 -10.14
CA ILE A 83 -15.28 -1.40 -10.27
C ILE A 83 -15.97 -2.56 -10.98
N LEU A 84 -15.44 -3.00 -12.12
CA LEU A 84 -15.98 -4.09 -12.94
C LEU A 84 -15.97 -5.44 -12.20
N ARG A 85 -15.12 -5.61 -11.19
CA ARG A 85 -15.08 -6.81 -10.33
C ARG A 85 -16.12 -6.80 -9.21
N MET A 86 -16.78 -5.67 -8.94
CA MET A 86 -17.77 -5.57 -7.87
C MET A 86 -18.90 -6.62 -7.95
N PRO A 87 -19.47 -6.93 -9.13
CA PRO A 87 -20.49 -7.98 -9.24
C PRO A 87 -20.00 -9.36 -8.78
N ARG A 88 -18.72 -9.70 -8.99
CA ARG A 88 -18.15 -10.97 -8.52
C ARG A 88 -18.07 -11.00 -6.99
N ARG A 89 -17.67 -9.88 -6.37
CA ARG A 89 -17.61 -9.72 -4.90
C ARG A 89 -19.00 -9.83 -4.28
N CYS A 90 -20.01 -9.20 -4.87
CA CYS A 90 -21.39 -9.34 -4.42
C CYS A 90 -21.87 -10.80 -4.48
N LYS A 91 -21.57 -11.52 -5.58
CA LYS A 91 -21.91 -12.95 -5.69
C LYS A 91 -21.22 -13.79 -4.63
N ALA A 92 -19.93 -13.57 -4.38
CA ALA A 92 -19.19 -14.28 -3.34
C ALA A 92 -19.82 -14.05 -1.95
N CYS A 93 -20.18 -12.80 -1.65
CA CYS A 93 -20.83 -12.42 -0.38
C CYS A 93 -22.21 -13.08 -0.21
N ILE A 94 -22.98 -13.19 -1.29
CA ILE A 94 -24.27 -13.91 -1.27
C ILE A 94 -24.05 -15.39 -0.97
N VAL A 95 -23.10 -16.04 -1.65
CA VAL A 95 -22.75 -17.46 -1.42
C VAL A 95 -22.27 -17.69 0.00
N SER A 96 -21.51 -16.76 0.57
CA SER A 96 -21.05 -16.84 1.97
C SER A 96 -22.11 -16.48 3.00
N SER A 97 -23.34 -16.16 2.59
CA SER A 97 -24.40 -15.63 3.46
C SER A 97 -23.95 -14.41 4.28
N GLY A 98 -23.22 -13.50 3.64
CA GLY A 98 -22.69 -12.29 4.26
C GLY A 98 -21.43 -12.48 5.11
N ARG A 99 -20.89 -13.70 5.21
CA ARG A 99 -19.63 -13.95 5.91
C ARG A 99 -18.44 -13.42 5.10
N HIS A 100 -17.30 -13.26 5.78
CA HIS A 100 -16.06 -12.79 5.17
C HIS A 100 -15.74 -13.57 3.88
N THR A 101 -15.50 -12.83 2.80
CA THR A 101 -15.03 -13.36 1.52
C THR A 101 -13.66 -12.78 1.21
N PRO A 102 -12.65 -13.63 0.90
CA PRO A 102 -11.34 -13.13 0.53
C PRO A 102 -11.44 -12.31 -0.76
N TYR A 103 -10.69 -11.23 -0.81
CA TYR A 103 -10.51 -10.44 -2.02
C TYR A 103 -9.47 -11.17 -2.86
N GLN A 104 -9.92 -12.03 -3.77
CA GLN A 104 -8.99 -12.83 -4.58
C GLN A 104 -8.16 -11.93 -5.51
N PRO A 105 -6.84 -12.14 -5.61
CA PRO A 105 -6.03 -11.57 -6.68
C PRO A 105 -6.52 -12.14 -8.02
N SER A 106 -6.63 -11.28 -9.03
CA SER A 106 -6.85 -11.75 -10.40
C SER A 106 -5.58 -12.39 -10.94
N TYR A 107 -5.64 -13.65 -11.34
CA TYR A 107 -4.77 -14.18 -12.39
C TYR A 107 -5.21 -13.61 -13.74
#